data_AF-K8E7A7-F1
#
_entry.id   AF-K8E7A7-F1
#
_cell.length_a   1.000
_cell.length_b   1.000
_cell.length_c   1.000
_cell.angle_alpha   90.00
_cell.angle_beta   90.00
_cell.angle_gamma   90.00
#
_symmetry.space_group_name_H-M   'P 1'
#
loop_
_entity.id
_entity.type
_entity.pdbx_description
1 polymer ?
#
loop_
_entity_poly.entity_id
_entity_poly.type
_entity_poly.pdbx_seq_one_letter_code
_entity_poly.pdbx_strand_id
1 'polypeptide(L)'
;MEMDTFQNFLRDELKNSPRGERTESRQLLLWALENMYDFDREYAQTLICDGEFDKGIDALYVDDQEEVILVFQSKFKQNNDRTFGDRVLRDFMGLQPWFENQRSIEELGNGTTNRDLKNLLKEFNVSEKVEDYDVEYHFVSNSCIDVEGNLYVANISNIFVCDLTEMKKRYALTKEDDLVNHTLEFNISNLNNIMSVEIDLERRVNSAFAIITAKQLLNLNGLDDLTLFSKNVRFGLGRTRVNKSIEETIQTEQEKKNFLLYHNGISIVSEEVELDESTASITIKNYSVVNGAQSVLTFKKMEDQLTDDIKVLVKFTQVGDDRLLTELISKYNNNQNAISMKDIRSRDKIQKRIYREFEQLNSQYELNIFYKIKNGEPIPEGSIVIDNGYAGQLISACYLNAPYNTHLKSSFFDSRYASVFNRNITAFKILKYYDLHQALLDQIEKIDHKGMAEYGLTQFAIISMVSEIYKKTKK
;
A
#
# COMPACT_ATOMS: atom_id res chain seq x y z
N MET A 1 10.46 14.79 -3.08
CA MET A 1 10.84 14.82 -4.52
C MET A 1 10.28 16.11 -5.12
N GLU A 2 11.09 16.90 -5.82
CA GLU A 2 10.63 18.10 -6.54
C GLU A 2 9.78 17.72 -7.77
N MET A 3 9.03 18.67 -8.35
CA MET A 3 8.12 18.37 -9.47
C MET A 3 8.89 17.91 -10.71
N ASP A 4 9.94 18.65 -11.07
CA ASP A 4 10.77 18.37 -12.24
C ASP A 4 11.46 17.00 -12.12
N THR A 5 11.91 16.64 -10.91
CA THR A 5 12.48 15.33 -10.63
C THR A 5 11.46 14.20 -10.85
N PHE A 6 10.21 14.38 -10.37
CA PHE A 6 9.17 13.38 -10.58
C PHE A 6 8.77 13.24 -12.04
N GLN A 7 8.71 14.36 -12.77
CA GLN A 7 8.37 14.36 -14.19
C GLN A 7 9.42 13.61 -15.02
N ASN A 8 10.70 13.79 -14.72
CA ASN A 8 11.79 13.04 -15.35
C ASN A 8 11.72 11.55 -14.99
N PHE A 9 11.52 11.23 -13.71
CA PHE A 9 11.30 9.86 -13.24
C PHE A 9 10.17 9.16 -13.99
N LEU A 10 9.00 9.81 -14.11
CA LEU A 10 7.84 9.25 -14.81
C LEU A 10 8.18 8.96 -16.28
N ARG A 11 8.87 9.87 -16.98
CA ARG A 11 9.28 9.63 -18.37
C ARG A 11 10.23 8.46 -18.52
N ASP A 12 11.16 8.29 -17.58
CA ASP A 12 12.12 7.20 -17.63
C ASP A 12 11.45 5.85 -17.32
N GLU A 13 10.48 5.81 -16.39
CA GLU A 13 9.63 4.63 -16.18
C GLU A 13 8.84 4.24 -17.44
N LEU A 14 8.24 5.22 -18.13
CA LEU A 14 7.49 4.96 -19.36
C LEU A 14 8.40 4.40 -20.46
N LYS A 15 9.64 4.92 -20.62
CA LYS A 15 10.63 4.43 -21.59
C LYS A 15 11.14 3.02 -21.32
N ASN A 16 11.26 2.65 -20.04
CA ASN A 16 11.81 1.35 -19.61
C ASN A 16 10.77 0.22 -19.62
N SER A 17 9.51 0.53 -19.93
CA SER A 17 8.45 -0.45 -20.11
C SER A 17 8.76 -1.35 -21.34
N PRO A 18 8.66 -2.70 -21.24
CA PRO A 18 9.04 -3.62 -22.31
C PRO A 18 8.46 -3.20 -23.67
N ARG A 19 9.36 -3.00 -24.63
CA ARG A 19 9.06 -2.51 -25.98
C ARG A 19 8.16 -3.50 -26.73
N GLY A 20 6.87 -3.17 -26.78
CA GLY A 20 5.94 -3.56 -27.83
C GLY A 20 5.26 -2.28 -28.36
N GLU A 21 4.90 -2.26 -29.64
CA GLU A 21 4.29 -1.12 -30.35
C GLU A 21 3.11 -0.48 -29.59
N ARG A 22 3.40 0.49 -28.72
CA ARG A 22 2.39 1.20 -27.91
C ARG A 22 2.79 2.67 -27.82
N THR A 23 1.82 3.56 -28.07
CA THR A 23 1.98 5.02 -28.02
C THR A 23 2.34 5.47 -26.59
N GLU A 24 2.94 6.65 -26.42
CA GLU A 24 3.26 7.19 -25.09
C GLU A 24 2.01 7.46 -24.24
N SER A 25 0.90 7.86 -24.88
CA SER A 25 -0.41 7.96 -24.20
C SER A 25 -0.85 6.62 -23.63
N ARG A 26 -0.74 5.54 -24.42
CA ARG A 26 -1.05 4.18 -23.95
C ARG A 26 -0.17 3.74 -22.78
N GLN A 27 1.14 4.05 -22.83
CA GLN A 27 2.07 3.72 -21.75
C GLN A 27 1.75 4.51 -20.48
N LEU A 28 1.42 5.80 -20.62
CA LEU A 28 1.00 6.64 -19.50
C LEU A 28 -0.28 6.10 -18.85
N LEU A 29 -1.26 5.70 -19.67
CA LEU A 29 -2.50 5.11 -19.18
C LEU A 29 -2.24 3.79 -18.44
N LEU A 30 -1.44 2.89 -19.01
CA LEU A 30 -1.07 1.64 -18.37
C LEU A 30 -0.37 1.89 -17.02
N TRP A 31 0.61 2.80 -16.98
CA TRP A 31 1.30 3.16 -15.75
C TRP A 31 0.33 3.73 -14.70
N ALA A 32 -0.62 4.57 -15.11
CA ALA A 32 -1.63 5.12 -14.21
C ALA A 32 -2.56 4.02 -13.68
N LEU A 33 -3.03 3.11 -14.53
CA LEU A 33 -3.87 1.97 -14.11
C LEU A 33 -3.16 1.11 -13.06
N GLU A 34 -1.85 0.86 -13.23
CA GLU A 34 -1.05 0.08 -12.27
C GLU A 34 -0.79 0.83 -10.96
N ASN A 35 -0.40 2.10 -11.03
CA ASN A 35 0.15 2.82 -9.88
C ASN A 35 -0.89 3.68 -9.15
N MET A 36 -1.93 4.13 -9.84
CA MET A 36 -2.95 5.04 -9.31
C MET A 36 -4.29 4.35 -9.06
N TYR A 37 -4.56 3.27 -9.78
CA TYR A 37 -5.80 2.49 -9.70
C TYR A 37 -5.58 1.04 -9.22
N ASP A 38 -4.33 0.66 -8.94
CA ASP A 38 -3.91 -0.62 -8.34
C ASP A 38 -4.34 -1.87 -9.15
N PHE A 39 -4.45 -1.75 -10.47
CA PHE A 39 -4.64 -2.90 -11.33
C PHE A 39 -3.33 -3.68 -11.52
N ASP A 40 -3.44 -5.01 -11.58
CA ASP A 40 -2.32 -5.83 -12.06
C ASP A 40 -2.00 -5.48 -13.52
N ARG A 41 -0.72 -5.52 -13.90
CA ARG A 41 -0.26 -5.14 -15.23
C ARG A 41 -0.89 -5.96 -16.36
N GLU A 42 -1.11 -7.26 -16.17
CA GLU A 42 -1.72 -8.10 -17.21
C GLU A 42 -3.18 -7.73 -17.38
N TYR A 43 -3.90 -7.53 -16.27
CA TYR A 43 -5.29 -7.11 -16.28
C TYR A 43 -5.47 -5.68 -16.81
N ALA A 44 -4.63 -4.73 -16.38
CA ALA A 44 -4.67 -3.35 -16.85
C ALA A 44 -4.55 -3.25 -18.37
N GLN A 45 -3.79 -4.15 -19.00
CA GLN A 45 -3.65 -4.18 -20.46
C GLN A 45 -4.94 -4.60 -21.17
N THR A 46 -5.77 -5.45 -20.56
CA THR A 46 -7.04 -5.88 -21.16
C THR A 46 -8.09 -4.78 -21.12
N LEU A 47 -7.96 -3.81 -20.20
CA LEU A 47 -8.89 -2.68 -20.05
C LEU A 47 -8.68 -1.56 -21.08
N ILE A 48 -7.54 -1.54 -21.77
CA ILE A 48 -7.14 -0.43 -22.65
C ILE A 48 -7.59 -0.67 -24.10
N CYS A 49 -8.42 0.24 -24.60
CA CYS A 49 -8.90 0.31 -25.98
C CYS A 49 -8.37 1.52 -26.79
N ASP A 50 -7.41 2.30 -26.23
CA ASP A 50 -6.69 3.39 -26.92
C ASP A 50 -6.26 3.00 -28.33
N GLY A 51 -6.77 3.71 -29.34
CA GLY A 51 -6.52 3.43 -30.74
C GLY A 51 -7.47 4.13 -31.70
N GLU A 52 -7.33 3.87 -33.01
CA GLU A 52 -8.21 4.51 -33.99
C GLU A 52 -9.69 4.18 -33.74
N PHE A 53 -10.54 5.19 -33.89
CA PHE A 53 -12.00 5.09 -33.74
C PHE A 53 -12.51 4.67 -32.35
N ASP A 54 -11.69 4.82 -31.30
CA ASP A 54 -12.06 4.60 -29.89
C ASP A 54 -13.08 5.61 -29.33
N LYS A 55 -13.48 6.61 -30.14
CA LYS A 55 -14.41 7.69 -29.78
C LYS A 55 -13.91 8.54 -28.60
N GLY A 56 -12.62 8.51 -28.28
CA GLY A 56 -12.02 9.21 -27.15
C GLY A 56 -12.10 8.45 -25.82
N ILE A 57 -12.44 7.16 -25.85
CA ILE A 57 -12.41 6.24 -24.70
C ILE A 57 -11.15 5.39 -24.82
N ASP A 58 -10.16 5.64 -23.96
CA ASP A 58 -8.86 4.96 -24.03
C ASP A 58 -8.82 3.69 -23.17
N ALA A 59 -9.64 3.63 -22.12
CA ALA A 59 -9.88 2.42 -21.33
C ALA A 59 -11.28 2.46 -20.68
N LEU A 60 -11.79 1.28 -20.33
CA LEU A 60 -13.08 1.11 -19.66
C LEU A 60 -13.02 -0.01 -18.63
N TYR A 61 -13.59 0.22 -17.46
CA TYR A 61 -13.69 -0.75 -16.38
C TYR A 61 -15.04 -0.63 -15.68
N VAL A 62 -15.63 -1.75 -15.25
CA VAL A 62 -16.82 -1.76 -14.43
C VAL A 62 -16.51 -2.42 -13.10
N ASP A 63 -16.78 -1.68 -12.03
CA ASP A 63 -16.61 -2.12 -10.66
C ASP A 63 -17.96 -2.54 -10.09
N ASP A 64 -18.29 -3.83 -10.22
CA ASP A 64 -19.58 -4.36 -9.76
C ASP A 64 -19.76 -4.30 -8.24
N GLN A 65 -18.67 -4.13 -7.48
CA GLN A 65 -18.75 -3.98 -6.01
C GLN A 65 -19.18 -2.57 -5.62
N GLU A 66 -18.76 -1.58 -6.41
CA GLU A 66 -19.03 -0.16 -6.18
C GLU A 66 -20.15 0.37 -7.07
N GLU A 67 -20.75 -0.49 -7.90
CA GLU A 67 -21.81 -0.15 -8.87
C GLU A 67 -21.42 1.08 -9.72
N VAL A 68 -20.18 1.08 -10.23
CA VAL A 68 -19.63 2.21 -11.01
C VAL A 68 -18.96 1.77 -12.30
N ILE A 69 -19.18 2.55 -13.36
CA ILE A 69 -18.51 2.45 -14.66
C ILE A 69 -17.44 3.53 -14.73
N LEU A 70 -16.19 3.13 -14.92
CA LEU A 70 -15.07 4.04 -15.10
C LEU A 70 -14.71 4.16 -16.58
N VAL A 71 -14.73 5.39 -17.08
CA VAL A 71 -14.33 5.73 -18.44
C VAL A 71 -13.03 6.50 -18.37
N PHE A 72 -12.00 6.07 -19.08
CA PHE A 72 -10.68 6.70 -19.04
C PHE A 72 -10.33 7.38 -20.35
N GLN A 73 -9.66 8.53 -20.26
CA GLN A 73 -8.94 9.13 -21.37
C GLN A 73 -7.56 9.57 -20.88
N SER A 74 -6.55 9.41 -21.74
CA SER A 74 -5.16 9.72 -21.47
C SER A 74 -4.63 10.74 -22.47
N LYS A 75 -3.80 11.68 -21.99
CA LYS A 75 -3.19 12.68 -22.84
C LYS A 75 -1.75 12.95 -22.46
N PHE A 76 -0.84 12.49 -23.33
CA PHE A 76 0.58 12.72 -23.18
C PHE A 76 1.03 14.04 -23.80
N LYS A 77 1.76 14.87 -23.04
CA LYS A 77 2.45 16.08 -23.50
C LYS A 77 3.93 15.78 -23.67
N GLN A 78 4.48 16.12 -24.84
CA GLN A 78 5.91 15.98 -25.12
C GLN A 78 6.78 16.96 -24.33
N ASN A 79 6.27 18.18 -24.11
CA ASN A 79 7.01 19.23 -23.42
C ASN A 79 6.53 19.32 -21.96
N ASN A 80 7.50 19.31 -21.04
CA ASN A 80 7.30 19.35 -19.60
C ASN A 80 6.68 20.65 -19.09
N ASP A 81 6.94 21.77 -19.77
CA ASP A 81 6.48 23.11 -19.34
C ASP A 81 5.02 23.40 -19.73
N ARG A 82 4.37 22.46 -20.43
CA ARG A 82 3.00 22.66 -20.90
C ARG A 82 1.99 22.09 -19.93
N THR A 83 0.96 22.88 -19.66
CA THR A 83 -0.24 22.47 -18.94
C THR A 83 -1.36 22.03 -19.89
N PHE A 84 -2.48 21.61 -19.32
CA PHE A 84 -3.75 21.49 -20.01
C PHE A 84 -4.85 22.22 -19.23
N GLY A 85 -5.79 22.81 -19.99
CA GLY A 85 -6.92 23.54 -19.43
C GLY A 85 -8.26 22.87 -19.73
N ASP A 86 -9.32 23.62 -19.51
CA ASP A 86 -10.70 23.14 -19.57
C ASP A 86 -11.12 22.54 -20.93
N ARG A 87 -10.58 23.01 -22.06
CA ARG A 87 -11.00 22.57 -23.40
C ARG A 87 -10.90 21.06 -23.57
N VAL A 88 -9.78 20.46 -23.18
CA VAL A 88 -9.59 19.01 -23.33
C VAL A 88 -10.49 18.22 -22.37
N LEU A 89 -10.83 18.80 -21.23
CA LEU A 89 -11.75 18.20 -20.26
C LEU A 89 -13.18 18.28 -20.78
N ARG A 90 -13.60 19.40 -21.38
CA ARG A 90 -14.91 19.52 -22.05
C ARG A 90 -15.05 18.55 -23.21
N ASP A 91 -14.00 18.40 -24.01
CA ASP A 91 -13.97 17.42 -25.11
C ASP A 91 -14.17 15.99 -24.56
N PHE A 92 -13.52 15.66 -23.43
CA PHE A 92 -13.69 14.37 -22.76
C PHE A 92 -15.08 14.19 -22.12
N MET A 93 -15.62 15.21 -21.46
CA MET A 93 -16.97 15.16 -20.89
C MET A 93 -18.06 15.13 -21.96
N GLY A 94 -17.73 15.48 -23.21
CA GLY A 94 -18.61 15.27 -24.37
C GLY A 94 -18.97 13.80 -24.62
N LEU A 95 -18.35 12.86 -23.91
CA LEU A 95 -18.71 11.44 -23.93
C LEU A 95 -19.94 11.09 -23.08
N GLN A 96 -20.38 11.98 -22.18
CA GLN A 96 -21.53 11.73 -21.29
C GLN A 96 -22.79 11.21 -22.00
N PRO A 97 -23.21 11.79 -23.14
CA PRO A 97 -24.40 11.31 -23.84
C PRO A 97 -24.35 9.83 -24.24
N TRP A 98 -23.16 9.26 -24.43
CA TRP A 98 -23.00 7.83 -24.76
C TRP A 98 -23.33 6.91 -23.58
N PHE A 99 -23.23 7.41 -22.34
CA PHE A 99 -23.44 6.65 -21.11
C PHE A 99 -24.72 7.09 -20.38
N GLU A 100 -25.69 7.68 -21.08
CA GLU A 100 -26.96 8.10 -20.47
C GLU A 100 -27.96 6.95 -20.26
N ASN A 101 -27.96 5.95 -21.14
CA ASN A 101 -28.94 4.86 -21.13
C ASN A 101 -28.45 3.68 -22.00
N GLN A 102 -29.17 2.56 -21.90
CA GLN A 102 -28.86 1.34 -22.66
C GLN A 102 -28.70 1.60 -24.17
N ARG A 103 -29.63 2.36 -24.76
CA ARG A 103 -29.65 2.65 -26.19
C ARG A 103 -28.41 3.43 -26.63
N SER A 104 -27.98 4.41 -25.86
CA SER A 104 -26.76 5.18 -26.14
C SER A 104 -25.52 4.28 -26.20
N ILE A 105 -25.41 3.30 -25.29
CA ILE A 105 -24.30 2.32 -25.30
C ILE A 105 -24.35 1.41 -26.54
N GLU A 106 -25.55 0.96 -26.92
CA GLU A 106 -25.73 0.15 -28.13
C GLU A 106 -25.36 0.93 -29.39
N GLU A 107 -25.75 2.22 -29.47
CA GLU A 107 -25.38 3.11 -30.58
C GLU A 107 -23.87 3.38 -30.60
N LEU A 108 -23.22 3.56 -29.45
CA LEU A 108 -21.76 3.68 -29.32
C LEU A 108 -21.05 2.42 -29.87
N GLY A 109 -21.46 1.24 -29.41
CA GLY A 109 -20.89 -0.04 -29.82
C GLY A 109 -21.10 -0.37 -31.30
N ASN A 110 -22.24 0.05 -31.86
CA ASN A 110 -22.52 -0.09 -33.30
C ASN A 110 -21.74 0.92 -34.14
N GLY A 111 -21.56 2.16 -33.64
CA GLY A 111 -20.95 3.28 -34.35
C GLY A 111 -19.42 3.37 -34.29
N THR A 112 -18.75 2.54 -33.49
CA THR A 112 -17.28 2.39 -33.48
C THR A 112 -16.82 1.24 -34.37
N THR A 113 -15.60 1.30 -34.90
CA THR A 113 -14.89 0.16 -35.53
C THR A 113 -13.78 -0.39 -34.64
N ASN A 114 -13.52 0.24 -33.48
CA ASN A 114 -12.54 -0.21 -32.50
C ASN A 114 -13.03 -1.51 -31.85
N ARG A 115 -12.29 -2.60 -32.04
CA ARG A 115 -12.68 -3.94 -31.57
C ARG A 115 -12.54 -4.07 -30.05
N ASP A 116 -11.52 -3.45 -29.48
CA ASP A 116 -11.24 -3.53 -28.05
C ASP A 116 -12.34 -2.82 -27.24
N LEU A 117 -12.76 -1.62 -27.68
CA LEU A 117 -13.90 -0.93 -27.08
C LEU A 117 -15.19 -1.76 -27.18
N LYS A 118 -15.48 -2.36 -28.33
CA LYS A 118 -16.67 -3.24 -28.47
C LYS A 118 -16.61 -4.45 -27.54
N ASN A 119 -15.42 -5.04 -27.38
CA ASN A 119 -15.24 -6.18 -26.50
C ASN A 119 -15.46 -5.77 -25.05
N LEU A 120 -14.90 -4.64 -24.61
CA LEU A 120 -15.08 -4.13 -23.25
C LEU A 120 -16.54 -3.81 -22.92
N LEU A 121 -17.26 -3.13 -23.84
CA LEU A 121 -18.68 -2.83 -23.65
C LEU A 121 -19.52 -4.10 -23.45
N LYS A 122 -19.17 -5.19 -24.15
CA LYS A 122 -19.85 -6.49 -24.04
C LYS A 122 -19.39 -7.28 -22.82
N GLU A 123 -18.09 -7.39 -22.59
CA GLU A 123 -17.50 -8.16 -21.50
C GLU A 123 -17.99 -7.66 -20.14
N PHE A 124 -18.11 -6.35 -19.99
CA PHE A 124 -18.61 -5.73 -18.77
C PHE A 124 -20.14 -5.60 -18.71
N ASN A 125 -20.88 -6.00 -19.76
CA ASN A 125 -22.33 -5.80 -19.89
C ASN A 125 -22.76 -4.36 -19.62
N VAL A 126 -22.03 -3.38 -20.17
CA VAL A 126 -22.23 -1.95 -19.87
C VAL A 126 -23.65 -1.50 -20.21
N SER A 127 -24.21 -2.00 -21.30
CA SER A 127 -25.58 -1.66 -21.75
C SER A 127 -26.65 -2.01 -20.71
N GLU A 128 -26.45 -3.07 -19.93
CA GLU A 128 -27.39 -3.53 -18.91
C GLU A 128 -27.18 -2.81 -17.56
N LYS A 129 -26.00 -2.21 -17.34
CA LYS A 129 -25.61 -1.61 -16.07
C LYS A 129 -25.68 -0.09 -16.04
N VAL A 130 -25.58 0.57 -17.20
CA VAL A 130 -25.41 2.02 -17.32
C VAL A 130 -26.54 2.84 -16.68
N GLU A 131 -27.75 2.30 -16.56
CA GLU A 131 -28.88 2.99 -15.91
C GLU A 131 -28.90 2.84 -14.38
N ASP A 132 -28.27 1.77 -13.87
CA ASP A 132 -28.23 1.44 -12.44
C ASP A 132 -26.92 1.87 -11.78
N TYR A 133 -25.85 2.07 -12.56
CA TYR A 133 -24.48 2.32 -12.09
C TYR A 133 -24.11 3.79 -12.25
N ASP A 134 -23.31 4.31 -11.32
CA ASP A 134 -22.72 5.64 -11.47
C ASP A 134 -21.65 5.61 -12.59
N VAL A 135 -21.47 6.72 -13.32
CA VAL A 135 -20.46 6.83 -14.38
C VAL A 135 -19.43 7.90 -14.03
N GLU A 136 -18.17 7.47 -13.87
CA GLU A 136 -17.03 8.31 -13.52
C GLU A 136 -16.05 8.47 -14.70
N TYR A 137 -15.60 9.70 -14.93
CA TYR A 137 -14.74 10.08 -16.04
C TYR A 137 -13.33 10.39 -15.55
N HIS A 138 -12.37 9.52 -15.87
CA HIS A 138 -10.99 9.60 -15.40
C HIS A 138 -10.05 10.14 -16.48
N PHE A 139 -9.60 11.38 -16.31
CA PHE A 139 -8.65 12.01 -17.23
C PHE A 139 -7.23 11.89 -16.69
N VAL A 140 -6.32 11.30 -17.48
CA VAL A 140 -4.93 11.02 -17.09
C VAL A 140 -3.97 11.84 -17.93
N SER A 141 -3.07 12.60 -17.29
CA SER A 141 -2.03 13.36 -18.03
C SER A 141 -0.71 13.46 -17.28
N ASN A 142 0.39 13.45 -18.03
CA ASN A 142 1.75 13.69 -17.52
C ASN A 142 2.11 15.19 -17.41
N SER A 143 1.11 16.06 -17.51
CA SER A 143 1.24 17.51 -17.35
C SER A 143 0.34 17.99 -16.21
N CYS A 144 0.61 19.19 -15.68
CA CYS A 144 -0.26 19.78 -14.66
C CYS A 144 -1.51 20.40 -15.29
N ILE A 145 -2.63 20.33 -14.56
CA ILE A 145 -3.83 21.09 -14.89
C ILE A 145 -3.62 22.58 -14.59
N ASP A 146 -4.11 23.47 -15.47
CA ASP A 146 -4.05 24.92 -15.25
C ASP A 146 -5.24 25.46 -14.44
N VAL A 147 -5.28 26.78 -14.24
CA VAL A 147 -6.32 27.45 -13.45
C VAL A 147 -7.71 27.27 -14.07
N GLU A 148 -7.84 27.35 -15.40
CA GLU A 148 -9.13 27.21 -16.08
C GLU A 148 -9.64 25.77 -15.97
N GLY A 149 -8.75 24.79 -16.13
CA GLY A 149 -9.06 23.38 -15.90
C GLY A 149 -9.54 23.11 -14.47
N ASN A 150 -8.85 23.63 -13.46
CA ASN A 150 -9.26 23.47 -12.06
C ASN A 150 -10.64 24.08 -11.77
N LEU A 151 -10.91 25.27 -12.33
CA LEU A 151 -12.23 25.92 -12.22
C LEU A 151 -13.33 25.08 -12.86
N TYR A 152 -13.05 24.43 -14.00
CA TYR A 152 -14.00 23.54 -14.66
C TYR A 152 -14.31 22.29 -13.80
N VAL A 153 -13.26 21.61 -13.31
CA VAL A 153 -13.40 20.39 -12.49
C VAL A 153 -14.11 20.67 -11.16
N ALA A 154 -13.88 21.83 -10.54
CA ALA A 154 -14.53 22.19 -9.28
C ALA A 154 -16.06 22.21 -9.33
N ASN A 155 -16.64 22.30 -10.54
CA ASN A 155 -18.09 22.35 -10.75
C ASN A 155 -18.69 21.02 -11.27
N ILE A 156 -17.90 19.97 -11.42
CA ILE A 156 -18.33 18.69 -11.99
C ILE A 156 -17.95 17.55 -11.04
N SER A 157 -18.93 16.81 -10.55
CA SER A 157 -18.72 15.81 -9.51
C SER A 157 -18.23 14.46 -10.01
N ASN A 158 -18.43 14.14 -11.29
CA ASN A 158 -18.11 12.83 -11.87
C ASN A 158 -16.87 12.84 -12.78
N ILE A 159 -16.02 13.87 -12.70
CA ILE A 159 -14.73 13.90 -13.39
C ILE A 159 -13.59 13.82 -12.37
N PHE A 160 -12.64 12.93 -12.63
CA PHE A 160 -11.44 12.72 -11.83
C PHE A 160 -10.21 12.99 -12.69
N VAL A 161 -9.43 13.99 -12.29
CA VAL A 161 -8.19 14.33 -12.99
C VAL A 161 -7.00 13.74 -12.24
N CYS A 162 -6.32 12.81 -12.90
CA CYS A 162 -5.02 12.29 -12.49
C CYS A 162 -3.94 13.03 -13.31
N ASP A 163 -3.61 14.25 -12.89
CA ASP A 163 -2.55 15.06 -13.49
C ASP A 163 -1.19 14.73 -12.84
N LEU A 164 -0.12 15.39 -13.30
CA LEU A 164 1.22 15.18 -12.75
C LEU A 164 1.30 15.46 -11.24
N THR A 165 0.53 16.44 -10.76
CA THR A 165 0.48 16.80 -9.32
C THR A 165 -0.13 15.68 -8.49
N GLU A 166 -1.28 15.15 -8.93
CA GLU A 166 -1.96 14.04 -8.25
C GLU A 166 -1.14 12.76 -8.33
N MET A 167 -0.52 12.46 -9.49
CA MET A 167 0.39 11.33 -9.64
C MET A 167 1.56 11.41 -8.66
N LYS A 168 2.19 12.59 -8.56
CA LYS A 168 3.31 12.82 -7.63
C LYS A 168 2.87 12.62 -6.18
N LYS A 169 1.72 13.20 -5.82
CA LYS A 169 1.14 13.08 -4.49
C LYS A 169 0.89 11.62 -4.14
N ARG A 170 0.16 10.88 -4.99
CA ARG A 170 -0.14 9.46 -4.75
C ARG A 170 1.10 8.59 -4.75
N TYR A 171 2.05 8.83 -5.67
CA TYR A 171 3.31 8.08 -5.72
C TYR A 171 4.15 8.29 -4.44
N ALA A 172 4.20 9.51 -3.91
CA ALA A 172 4.85 9.77 -2.62
C ALA A 172 4.16 9.04 -1.46
N LEU A 173 2.83 8.83 -1.56
CA LEU A 173 2.02 8.12 -0.57
C LEU A 173 2.05 6.60 -0.70
N THR A 174 2.51 6.04 -1.82
CA THR A 174 2.62 4.60 -2.05
C THR A 174 4.05 4.07 -2.09
N LYS A 175 5.06 4.95 -2.25
CA LYS A 175 6.48 4.56 -2.22
C LYS A 175 6.79 3.81 -0.92
N GLU A 176 7.19 2.54 -1.06
CA GLU A 176 7.70 1.76 0.06
C GLU A 176 8.98 2.37 0.60
N ASP A 177 9.19 2.30 1.92
CA ASP A 177 10.47 2.70 2.51
C ASP A 177 11.60 1.84 1.91
N ASP A 178 12.63 2.53 1.43
CA ASP A 178 13.80 1.95 0.79
C ASP A 178 14.67 1.20 1.82
N LEU A 179 15.65 0.41 1.34
CA LEU A 179 16.67 -0.21 2.19
C LEU A 179 17.47 0.89 2.93
N VAL A 180 18.01 0.58 4.12
CA VAL A 180 18.82 1.54 4.88
C VAL A 180 20.09 1.84 4.09
N ASN A 181 20.23 3.08 3.61
CA ASN A 181 21.34 3.49 2.74
C ASN A 181 22.64 3.68 3.54
N HIS A 182 23.31 2.57 3.86
CA HIS A 182 24.56 2.53 4.61
C HIS A 182 25.37 1.27 4.26
N THR A 183 26.69 1.34 4.43
CA THR A 183 27.60 0.19 4.30
C THR A 183 28.07 -0.25 5.69
N LEU A 184 28.01 -1.54 5.99
CA LEU A 184 28.45 -2.07 7.28
C LEU A 184 29.29 -3.33 7.09
N GLU A 185 30.36 -3.45 7.86
CA GLU A 185 31.25 -4.62 7.88
C GLU A 185 31.05 -5.44 9.16
N PHE A 186 30.99 -6.75 9.01
CA PHE A 186 30.88 -7.74 10.08
C PHE A 186 32.14 -8.59 10.17
N ASN A 187 32.70 -8.74 11.36
CA ASN A 187 33.84 -9.62 11.62
C ASN A 187 33.36 -11.02 12.05
N ILE A 188 33.79 -12.04 11.31
CA ILE A 188 33.37 -13.44 11.54
C ILE A 188 34.40 -14.21 12.40
N SER A 189 35.57 -13.61 12.59
CA SER A 189 36.72 -14.11 13.37
C SER A 189 37.34 -15.43 12.88
N ASN A 190 36.59 -16.28 12.17
CA ASN A 190 37.05 -17.56 11.64
C ASN A 190 36.28 -17.93 10.37
N LEU A 191 36.99 -18.23 9.28
CA LEU A 191 36.41 -18.65 8.00
C LEU A 191 35.60 -19.96 8.08
N ASN A 192 35.85 -20.82 9.07
CA ASN A 192 35.00 -22.01 9.27
C ASN A 192 33.56 -21.66 9.71
N ASN A 193 33.32 -20.40 10.09
CA ASN A 193 32.00 -19.92 10.49
C ASN A 193 31.27 -19.24 9.34
N ILE A 194 31.78 -19.27 8.10
CA ILE A 194 31.11 -18.73 6.93
C ILE A 194 30.86 -19.77 5.85
N MET A 195 29.70 -19.66 5.21
CA MET A 195 29.38 -20.38 3.98
C MET A 195 28.70 -19.43 3.00
N SER A 196 29.24 -19.26 1.80
CA SER A 196 28.60 -18.51 0.71
C SER A 196 28.10 -19.46 -0.37
N VAL A 197 26.90 -19.17 -0.89
CA VAL A 197 26.28 -19.90 -1.99
C VAL A 197 25.82 -18.90 -3.03
N GLU A 198 26.29 -19.10 -4.25
CA GLU A 198 25.82 -18.38 -5.42
C GLU A 198 24.53 -19.03 -5.93
N ILE A 199 23.47 -18.25 -6.08
CA ILE A 199 22.14 -18.75 -6.46
C ILE A 199 21.85 -18.42 -7.92
N ASP A 200 22.08 -17.17 -8.33
CA ASP A 200 21.83 -16.68 -9.69
C ASP A 200 22.83 -15.56 -10.05
N LEU A 201 23.78 -15.88 -10.93
CA LEU A 201 24.80 -14.94 -11.42
C LEU A 201 24.22 -13.78 -12.22
N GLU A 202 23.23 -14.05 -13.07
CA GLU A 202 22.66 -13.05 -13.96
C GLU A 202 21.90 -11.99 -13.17
N ARG A 203 21.23 -12.41 -12.10
CA ARG A 203 20.47 -11.55 -11.20
C ARG A 203 21.28 -11.04 -10.00
N ARG A 204 22.56 -11.41 -9.89
CA ARG A 204 23.44 -11.10 -8.75
C ARG A 204 22.85 -11.52 -7.40
N VAL A 205 22.21 -12.69 -7.37
CA VAL A 205 21.61 -13.25 -6.16
C VAL A 205 22.58 -14.25 -5.54
N ASN A 206 23.04 -13.92 -4.34
CA ASN A 206 23.88 -14.78 -3.53
C ASN A 206 23.37 -14.82 -2.08
N SER A 207 23.81 -15.83 -1.33
CA SER A 207 23.50 -15.95 0.09
C SER A 207 24.76 -16.32 0.86
N ALA A 208 25.07 -15.57 1.91
CA ALA A 208 26.12 -15.90 2.85
C ALA A 208 25.53 -16.19 4.23
N PHE A 209 26.00 -17.26 4.88
CA PHE A 209 25.64 -17.63 6.23
C PHE A 209 26.88 -17.44 7.10
N ALA A 210 26.75 -16.67 8.18
CA ALA A 210 27.84 -16.42 9.10
C ALA A 210 27.41 -16.53 10.55
N ILE A 211 28.30 -17.00 11.42
CA ILE A 211 28.13 -16.90 12.87
C ILE A 211 28.85 -15.64 13.34
N ILE A 212 28.10 -14.68 13.88
CA ILE A 212 28.65 -13.42 14.41
C ILE A 212 28.25 -13.23 15.88
N THR A 213 28.94 -12.32 16.58
CA THR A 213 28.55 -11.91 17.92
C THR A 213 27.33 -11.00 17.86
N ALA A 214 26.37 -11.17 18.77
CA ALA A 214 25.14 -10.39 18.78
C ALA A 214 25.39 -8.88 18.92
N LYS A 215 26.50 -8.48 19.56
CA LYS A 215 26.93 -7.07 19.65
C LYS A 215 27.12 -6.40 18.29
N GLN A 216 27.62 -7.12 17.28
CA GLN A 216 27.86 -6.52 15.97
C GLN A 216 26.56 -6.06 15.30
N LEU A 217 25.44 -6.70 15.62
CA LEU A 217 24.13 -6.30 15.11
C LEU A 217 23.65 -4.96 15.67
N LEU A 218 24.20 -4.49 16.80
CA LEU A 218 23.87 -3.18 17.36
C LEU A 218 24.42 -2.01 16.52
N ASN A 219 25.37 -2.30 15.62
CA ASN A 219 25.94 -1.30 14.72
C ASN A 219 25.11 -1.10 13.44
N LEU A 220 23.99 -1.84 13.29
CA LEU A 220 23.07 -1.65 12.16
C LEU A 220 22.38 -0.28 12.27
N ASN A 221 22.56 0.55 11.25
CA ASN A 221 21.85 1.81 11.14
C ASN A 221 20.35 1.56 10.97
N GLY A 222 19.53 2.52 11.39
CA GLY A 222 18.07 2.40 11.35
C GLY A 222 17.48 1.56 12.50
N LEU A 223 18.28 1.21 13.51
CA LEU A 223 17.80 0.55 14.73
C LEU A 223 16.98 1.50 15.61
N ASP A 224 17.42 2.74 15.76
CA ASP A 224 16.82 3.70 16.68
C ASP A 224 15.49 4.27 16.15
N ASP A 225 15.41 4.51 14.84
CA ASP A 225 14.19 4.96 14.14
C ASP A 225 13.36 3.81 13.56
N LEU A 226 13.83 2.57 13.76
CA LEU A 226 13.22 1.32 13.33
C LEU A 226 13.10 1.13 11.81
N THR A 227 13.70 2.01 11.00
CA THR A 227 13.71 1.91 9.53
C THR A 227 14.38 0.63 9.04
N LEU A 228 15.31 0.07 9.82
CA LEU A 228 15.96 -1.22 9.56
C LEU A 228 14.97 -2.38 9.35
N PHE A 229 13.80 -2.29 9.97
CA PHE A 229 12.78 -3.34 9.95
C PHE A 229 11.64 -3.05 8.97
N SER A 230 11.76 -2.04 8.11
CA SER A 230 10.73 -1.64 7.14
C SER A 230 10.25 -2.79 6.24
N LYS A 231 11.17 -3.71 5.86
CA LYS A 231 10.86 -4.90 5.05
C LYS A 231 10.46 -6.13 5.87
N ASN A 232 10.46 -6.07 7.20
CA ASN A 232 10.10 -7.19 8.07
C ASN A 232 8.57 -7.29 8.24
N VAL A 233 7.97 -8.41 7.88
CA VAL A 233 6.51 -8.62 8.02
C VAL A 233 6.06 -8.91 9.46
N ARG A 234 6.97 -9.24 10.39
CA ARG A 234 6.65 -9.46 11.82
C ARG A 234 6.95 -8.25 12.70
N PHE A 235 7.51 -7.19 12.14
CA PHE A 235 7.76 -5.96 12.86
C PHE A 235 6.43 -5.32 13.29
N GLY A 236 6.24 -5.16 14.60
CA GLY A 236 4.96 -4.75 15.22
C GLY A 236 4.30 -5.81 16.11
N LEU A 237 4.72 -7.08 16.07
CA LEU A 237 4.32 -8.01 17.15
C LEU A 237 4.96 -7.50 18.45
N GLY A 238 4.19 -6.87 19.35
CA GLY A 238 4.65 -6.18 20.56
C GLY A 238 5.45 -7.06 21.53
N ARG A 239 5.36 -6.84 22.85
CA ARG A 239 6.03 -7.76 23.81
C ARG A 239 5.44 -9.17 23.69
N THR A 240 6.17 -10.07 23.05
CA THR A 240 5.76 -11.47 22.90
C THR A 240 6.49 -12.38 23.89
N ARG A 241 5.99 -13.61 24.08
CA ARG A 241 6.67 -14.65 24.86
C ARG A 241 8.11 -14.90 24.36
N VAL A 242 8.36 -14.69 23.06
CA VAL A 242 9.68 -14.83 22.43
C VAL A 242 10.66 -13.79 22.94
N ASN A 243 10.27 -12.52 23.07
CA ASN A 243 11.12 -11.48 23.64
C ASN A 243 11.53 -11.85 25.06
N LYS A 244 10.56 -12.28 25.89
CA LYS A 244 10.83 -12.67 27.28
C LYS A 244 11.79 -13.84 27.38
N SER A 245 11.63 -14.88 26.56
CA SER A 245 12.57 -16.00 26.56
C SER A 245 13.98 -15.61 26.10
N ILE A 246 14.10 -14.67 25.14
CA ILE A 246 15.42 -14.16 24.72
C ILE A 246 16.08 -13.40 25.88
N GLU A 247 15.33 -12.54 26.58
CA GLU A 247 15.83 -11.81 27.76
C GLU A 247 16.30 -12.76 28.87
N GLU A 248 15.51 -13.81 29.17
CA GLU A 248 15.84 -14.82 30.17
C GLU A 248 17.12 -15.60 29.82
N THR A 249 17.30 -15.98 28.55
CA THR A 249 18.52 -16.67 28.09
C THR A 249 19.76 -15.78 28.20
N ILE A 250 19.66 -14.49 27.86
CA ILE A 250 20.78 -13.54 27.94
C ILE A 250 21.20 -13.31 29.39
N GLN A 251 20.25 -13.23 30.33
CA GLN A 251 20.52 -13.02 31.76
C GLN A 251 21.12 -14.25 32.46
N THR A 252 20.98 -15.44 31.88
CA THR A 252 21.42 -16.69 32.51
C THR A 252 22.83 -17.05 32.04
N GLU A 253 23.83 -16.88 32.91
CA GLU A 253 25.26 -17.06 32.61
C GLU A 253 25.64 -18.41 31.96
N GLN A 254 24.94 -19.49 32.30
CA GLN A 254 25.17 -20.81 31.72
C GLN A 254 24.53 -20.94 30.33
N GLU A 255 23.36 -20.34 30.14
CA GLU A 255 22.56 -20.47 28.92
C GLU A 255 23.00 -19.50 27.81
N LYS A 256 23.58 -18.35 28.15
CA LYS A 256 24.05 -17.37 27.16
C LYS A 256 25.08 -17.95 26.17
N LYS A 257 25.89 -18.93 26.61
CA LYS A 257 26.87 -19.63 25.75
C LYS A 257 26.20 -20.58 24.76
N ASN A 258 25.02 -21.08 25.11
CA ASN A 258 24.21 -21.97 24.28
C ASN A 258 23.26 -21.19 23.36
N PHE A 259 23.28 -19.85 23.36
CA PHE A 259 22.33 -19.02 22.61
C PHE A 259 22.25 -19.40 21.13
N LEU A 260 23.40 -19.67 20.50
CA LEU A 260 23.49 -20.11 19.10
C LEU A 260 22.70 -21.42 18.84
N LEU A 261 22.59 -22.30 19.84
CA LEU A 261 21.89 -23.57 19.73
C LEU A 261 20.36 -23.42 19.84
N TYR A 262 19.89 -22.37 20.53
CA TYR A 262 18.48 -22.12 20.78
C TYR A 262 17.85 -21.16 19.77
N HIS A 263 18.66 -20.34 19.10
CA HIS A 263 18.19 -19.29 18.22
C HIS A 263 18.12 -19.77 16.76
N ASN A 264 17.02 -19.44 16.07
CA ASN A 264 16.77 -19.87 14.68
C ASN A 264 17.58 -19.07 13.63
N GLY A 265 18.28 -18.02 14.05
CA GLY A 265 19.05 -17.12 13.20
C GLY A 265 18.32 -15.84 12.82
N ILE A 266 19.05 -14.93 12.17
CA ILE A 266 18.60 -13.62 11.69
C ILE A 266 18.80 -13.59 10.18
N SER A 267 17.85 -12.99 9.45
CA SER A 267 17.99 -12.82 7.99
C SER A 267 18.03 -11.36 7.62
N ILE A 268 19.07 -10.97 6.89
CA ILE A 268 19.33 -9.62 6.37
C ILE A 268 19.33 -9.71 4.85
N VAL A 269 18.54 -8.87 4.21
CA VAL A 269 18.59 -8.65 2.76
C VAL A 269 19.39 -7.38 2.49
N SER A 270 20.20 -7.40 1.44
CA SER A 270 20.98 -6.24 1.03
C SER A 270 21.14 -6.17 -0.49
N GLU A 271 21.46 -4.98 -1.00
CA GLU A 271 21.73 -4.78 -2.42
C GLU A 271 23.05 -5.43 -2.83
N GLU A 272 24.07 -5.33 -1.96
CA GLU A 272 25.39 -5.92 -2.14
C GLU A 272 25.81 -6.70 -0.88
N VAL A 273 26.47 -7.85 -1.08
CA VAL A 273 27.15 -8.66 -0.05
C VAL A 273 28.52 -9.03 -0.59
N GLU A 274 29.58 -8.58 0.10
CA GLU A 274 30.96 -8.89 -0.24
C GLU A 274 31.61 -9.68 0.89
N LEU A 275 32.24 -10.80 0.55
CA LEU A 275 33.03 -11.60 1.48
C LEU A 275 34.52 -11.30 1.25
N ASP A 276 35.21 -10.84 2.29
CA ASP A 276 36.67 -10.78 2.31
C ASP A 276 37.22 -11.99 3.08
N GLU A 277 37.71 -12.98 2.33
CA GLU A 277 38.33 -14.18 2.89
C GLU A 277 39.64 -13.87 3.63
N SER A 278 40.34 -12.78 3.28
CA SER A 278 41.65 -12.46 3.87
C SER A 278 41.53 -11.93 5.30
N THR A 279 40.45 -11.19 5.58
CA THR A 279 40.15 -10.60 6.89
C THR A 279 39.03 -11.34 7.63
N ALA A 280 38.41 -12.33 6.97
CA ALA A 280 37.24 -13.06 7.46
C ALA A 280 36.10 -12.11 7.85
N SER A 281 35.74 -11.20 6.93
CA SER A 281 34.66 -10.24 7.11
C SER A 281 33.61 -10.30 6.00
N ILE A 282 32.37 -9.89 6.33
CA ILE A 282 31.30 -9.66 5.36
C ILE A 282 30.96 -8.18 5.37
N THR A 283 30.98 -7.55 4.20
CA THR A 283 30.48 -6.20 4.00
C THR A 283 29.11 -6.25 3.33
N ILE A 284 28.14 -5.50 3.87
CA ILE A 284 26.82 -5.32 3.27
C ILE A 284 26.54 -3.86 2.97
N LYS A 285 25.75 -3.60 1.94
CA LYS A 285 25.32 -2.26 1.55
C LYS A 285 23.84 -2.24 1.24
N ASN A 286 23.16 -1.19 1.67
CA ASN A 286 21.74 -0.98 1.46
C ASN A 286 20.92 -2.16 1.97
N TYR A 287 20.66 -2.21 3.28
CA TYR A 287 20.17 -3.42 3.93
C TYR A 287 18.86 -3.26 4.71
N SER A 288 18.20 -4.39 5.00
CA SER A 288 17.06 -4.49 5.91
C SER A 288 17.00 -5.86 6.59
N VAL A 289 16.57 -5.90 7.85
CA VAL A 289 16.38 -7.16 8.60
C VAL A 289 14.99 -7.72 8.30
N VAL A 290 14.90 -8.78 7.50
CA VAL A 290 13.61 -9.40 7.11
C VAL A 290 13.15 -10.49 8.08
N ASN A 291 14.03 -11.05 8.92
CA ASN A 291 13.67 -11.97 10.00
C ASN A 291 14.59 -11.74 11.21
N GLY A 292 14.03 -11.86 12.42
CA GLY A 292 14.78 -11.69 13.67
C GLY A 292 14.67 -10.30 14.32
N ALA A 293 13.73 -9.44 13.88
CA ALA A 293 13.55 -8.09 14.43
C ALA A 293 13.38 -8.07 15.96
N GLN A 294 12.57 -8.99 16.52
CA GLN A 294 12.39 -9.10 17.97
C GLN A 294 13.68 -9.40 18.72
N SER A 295 14.57 -10.23 18.14
CA SER A 295 15.86 -10.56 18.73
C SER A 295 16.78 -9.35 18.71
N VAL A 296 16.91 -8.68 17.57
CA VAL A 296 17.76 -7.48 17.42
C VAL A 296 17.32 -6.35 18.36
N LEU A 297 16.00 -6.10 18.48
CA LEU A 297 15.46 -5.12 19.43
C LEU A 297 15.73 -5.51 20.89
N THR A 298 15.65 -6.81 21.21
CA THR A 298 15.95 -7.31 22.57
C THR A 298 17.44 -7.16 22.88
N PHE A 299 18.31 -7.42 21.91
CA PHE A 299 19.75 -7.16 22.03
C PHE A 299 20.01 -5.67 22.30
N LYS A 300 19.36 -4.77 21.56
CA LYS A 300 19.49 -3.31 21.78
C LYS A 300 19.03 -2.90 23.18
N LYS A 301 17.89 -3.43 23.64
CA LYS A 301 17.38 -3.19 25.01
C LYS A 301 18.36 -3.68 26.10
N MET A 302 19.13 -4.73 25.82
CA MET A 302 20.04 -5.37 26.77
C MET A 302 21.51 -5.12 26.40
N GLU A 303 21.83 -4.01 25.75
CA GLU A 303 23.18 -3.74 25.21
C GLU A 303 24.29 -3.88 26.25
N ASP A 304 24.03 -3.42 27.49
CA ASP A 304 24.97 -3.52 28.63
C ASP A 304 25.23 -4.96 29.10
N GLN A 305 24.34 -5.90 28.79
CA GLN A 305 24.41 -7.30 29.22
C GLN A 305 24.90 -8.25 28.12
N LEU A 306 25.08 -7.74 26.89
CA LEU A 306 25.60 -8.56 25.80
C LEU A 306 27.09 -8.84 26.03
N THR A 307 27.47 -10.11 25.99
CA THR A 307 28.88 -10.55 25.98
C THR A 307 29.25 -11.15 24.63
N ASP A 308 30.54 -11.30 24.37
CA ASP A 308 31.05 -11.88 23.11
C ASP A 308 30.76 -13.39 22.99
N ASP A 309 30.26 -14.01 24.08
CA ASP A 309 29.78 -15.38 24.11
C ASP A 309 28.45 -15.57 23.38
N ILE A 310 27.66 -14.50 23.25
CA ILE A 310 26.34 -14.56 22.62
C ILE A 310 26.51 -14.47 21.11
N LYS A 311 26.45 -15.63 20.46
CA LYS A 311 26.60 -15.77 19.01
C LYS A 311 25.28 -16.11 18.35
N VAL A 312 25.10 -15.62 17.13
CA VAL A 312 23.90 -15.85 16.32
C VAL A 312 24.28 -16.21 14.89
N LEU A 313 23.50 -17.10 14.30
CA LEU A 313 23.58 -17.39 12.87
C LEU A 313 22.88 -16.28 12.10
N VAL A 314 23.57 -15.66 11.15
CA VAL A 314 23.03 -14.61 10.29
C VAL A 314 23.11 -15.05 8.84
N LYS A 315 21.98 -14.97 8.15
CA LYS A 315 21.87 -15.15 6.71
C LYS A 315 21.85 -13.77 6.05
N PHE A 316 22.90 -13.45 5.31
CA PHE A 316 22.97 -12.30 4.41
C PHE A 316 22.53 -12.75 3.02
N THR A 317 21.58 -12.04 2.41
CA THR A 317 21.08 -12.37 1.07
C THR A 317 21.18 -11.15 0.18
N GLN A 318 22.00 -11.25 -0.86
CA GLN A 318 22.10 -10.25 -1.90
C GLN A 318 20.93 -10.41 -2.86
N VAL A 319 20.19 -9.33 -3.09
CA VAL A 319 19.03 -9.31 -3.98
C VAL A 319 19.16 -8.27 -5.10
N GLY A 320 20.25 -7.50 -5.12
CA GLY A 320 20.41 -6.36 -6.04
C GLY A 320 19.22 -5.40 -5.92
N ASP A 321 18.66 -5.00 -7.06
CA ASP A 321 17.47 -4.15 -7.15
C ASP A 321 16.14 -4.95 -7.26
N ASP A 322 16.15 -6.27 -7.09
CA ASP A 322 14.95 -7.11 -7.21
C ASP A 322 14.03 -6.97 -5.97
N ARG A 323 13.13 -6.00 -6.07
CA ARG A 323 12.14 -5.68 -5.02
C ARG A 323 11.16 -6.83 -4.76
N LEU A 324 10.73 -7.54 -5.81
CA LEU A 324 9.79 -8.66 -5.67
C LEU A 324 10.45 -9.82 -4.92
N LEU A 325 11.71 -10.13 -5.24
CA LEU A 325 12.47 -11.14 -4.53
C LEU A 325 12.64 -10.79 -3.04
N THR A 326 12.91 -9.52 -2.73
CA THR A 326 13.01 -9.01 -1.35
C THR A 326 11.73 -9.29 -0.55
N GLU A 327 10.56 -8.99 -1.13
CA GLU A 327 9.26 -9.24 -0.50
C GLU A 327 8.98 -10.73 -0.31
N LEU A 328 9.28 -11.55 -1.32
CA LEU A 328 9.09 -12.99 -1.26
C LEU A 328 9.99 -13.62 -0.19
N ILE A 329 11.25 -13.21 -0.09
CA ILE A 329 12.17 -13.67 0.95
C ILE A 329 11.61 -13.33 2.34
N SER A 330 11.14 -12.10 2.54
CA SER A 330 10.52 -11.69 3.81
C SER A 330 9.28 -12.52 4.12
N LYS A 331 8.41 -12.78 3.14
CA LYS A 331 7.22 -13.62 3.30
C LYS A 331 7.59 -15.05 3.69
N TYR A 332 8.48 -15.70 2.95
CA TYR A 332 8.82 -17.11 3.17
C TYR A 332 9.66 -17.34 4.43
N ASN A 333 10.61 -16.46 4.77
CA ASN A 333 11.39 -16.58 6.01
C ASN A 333 10.52 -16.44 7.27
N ASN A 334 9.36 -15.79 7.17
CA ASN A 334 8.45 -15.55 8.30
C ASN A 334 7.25 -16.52 8.35
N ASN A 335 7.08 -17.40 7.37
CA ASN A 335 5.94 -18.31 7.24
C ASN A 335 5.96 -19.56 8.16
N GLN A 336 6.94 -19.71 9.06
CA GLN A 336 6.95 -20.84 10.03
C GLN A 336 5.95 -20.67 11.20
N ASN A 337 5.35 -19.48 11.40
CA ASN A 337 4.16 -19.29 12.25
C ASN A 337 3.15 -18.44 11.48
N ALA A 338 1.85 -18.77 11.56
CA ALA A 338 0.79 -18.09 10.83
C ALA A 338 0.76 -16.57 11.12
N ILE A 339 1.10 -15.77 10.10
CA ILE A 339 0.94 -14.31 10.13
C ILE A 339 -0.54 -14.02 9.89
N SER A 340 -1.14 -13.12 10.67
CA SER A 340 -2.54 -12.76 10.45
C SER A 340 -2.69 -12.02 9.12
N MET A 341 -3.78 -12.26 8.39
CA MET A 341 -4.06 -11.54 7.13
C MET A 341 -4.09 -10.02 7.35
N LYS A 342 -4.50 -9.57 8.54
CA LYS A 342 -4.43 -8.17 8.96
C LYS A 342 -2.99 -7.62 8.93
N ASP A 343 -2.03 -8.37 9.47
CA ASP A 343 -0.62 -7.95 9.47
C ASP A 343 -0.04 -7.96 8.06
N ILE A 344 -0.41 -8.93 7.21
CA ILE A 344 -0.04 -8.95 5.79
C ILE A 344 -0.56 -7.69 5.08
N ARG A 345 -1.83 -7.34 5.31
CA ARG A 345 -2.49 -6.17 4.71
C ARG A 345 -1.98 -4.84 5.23
N SER A 346 -1.31 -4.78 6.38
CA SER A 346 -0.66 -3.54 6.84
C SER A 346 0.38 -2.98 5.85
N ARG A 347 0.91 -3.83 4.97
CA ARG A 347 1.88 -3.44 3.93
C ARG A 347 1.23 -3.01 2.62
N ASP A 348 -0.06 -3.28 2.48
CA ASP A 348 -0.84 -2.99 1.29
C ASP A 348 -0.85 -1.49 0.99
N LYS A 349 -0.77 -1.14 -0.29
CA LYS A 349 -0.67 0.26 -0.75
C LYS A 349 -1.85 1.08 -0.22
N ILE A 350 -3.05 0.50 -0.13
CA ILE A 350 -4.24 1.19 0.35
C ILE A 350 -4.13 1.51 1.85
N GLN A 351 -3.65 0.58 2.68
CA GLN A 351 -3.44 0.86 4.11
C GLN A 351 -2.39 1.96 4.33
N LYS A 352 -1.27 1.89 3.62
CA LYS A 352 -0.21 2.91 3.69
C LYS A 352 -0.70 4.28 3.20
N ARG A 353 -1.51 4.30 2.13
CA ARG A 353 -2.15 5.52 1.62
C ARG A 353 -3.01 6.14 2.70
N ILE A 354 -3.96 5.39 3.28
CA ILE A 354 -4.86 5.88 4.33
C ILE A 354 -4.07 6.38 5.55
N TYR A 355 -3.04 5.64 5.98
CA TYR A 355 -2.14 6.06 7.06
C TYR A 355 -1.54 7.44 6.79
N ARG A 356 -0.93 7.63 5.61
CA ARG A 356 -0.31 8.90 5.25
C ARG A 356 -1.33 10.02 4.99
N GLU A 357 -2.55 9.69 4.56
CA GLU A 357 -3.65 10.65 4.48
C GLU A 357 -4.07 11.16 5.88
N PHE A 358 -4.07 10.31 6.91
CA PHE A 358 -4.31 10.75 8.29
C PHE A 358 -3.21 11.70 8.78
N GLU A 359 -1.93 11.42 8.49
CA GLU A 359 -0.82 12.32 8.82
C GLU A 359 -0.98 13.71 8.17
N GLN A 360 -1.47 13.75 6.93
CA GLN A 360 -1.78 15.00 6.24
C GLN A 360 -2.93 15.75 6.91
N LEU A 361 -4.02 15.06 7.29
CA LEU A 361 -5.14 15.67 8.00
C LEU A 361 -4.72 16.21 9.37
N ASN A 362 -3.91 15.46 10.12
CA ASN A 362 -3.34 15.91 11.39
C ASN A 362 -2.57 17.21 11.21
N SER A 363 -1.72 17.29 10.19
CA SER A 363 -0.93 18.50 9.90
C SER A 363 -1.81 19.68 9.44
N GLN A 364 -2.83 19.41 8.63
CA GLN A 364 -3.68 20.45 8.05
C GLN A 364 -4.69 21.06 9.03
N TYR A 365 -5.22 20.24 9.94
CA TYR A 365 -6.32 20.62 10.83
C TYR A 365 -5.92 20.55 12.32
N GLU A 366 -4.63 20.41 12.63
CA GLU A 366 -4.10 20.30 13.98
C GLU A 366 -4.77 19.16 14.80
N LEU A 367 -5.04 18.03 14.13
CA LEU A 367 -5.63 16.85 14.77
C LEU A 367 -4.54 15.95 15.36
N ASN A 368 -4.92 15.13 16.34
CA ASN A 368 -4.02 14.15 16.96
C ASN A 368 -4.55 12.72 16.76
N ILE A 369 -4.77 12.31 15.51
CA ILE A 369 -5.35 11.00 15.18
C ILE A 369 -4.26 10.04 14.71
N PHE A 370 -4.10 8.93 15.42
CA PHE A 370 -3.19 7.87 15.03
C PHE A 370 -3.94 6.73 14.34
N TYR A 371 -3.81 6.63 13.02
CA TYR A 371 -4.38 5.52 12.26
C TYR A 371 -3.48 4.29 12.40
N LYS A 372 -3.92 3.30 13.16
CA LYS A 372 -3.11 2.13 13.50
C LYS A 372 -3.33 1.02 12.47
N ILE A 373 -2.28 0.71 11.71
CA ILE A 373 -2.29 -0.36 10.69
C ILE A 373 -1.55 -1.62 11.12
N LYS A 374 -0.53 -1.49 11.99
CA LYS A 374 0.20 -2.64 12.53
C LYS A 374 -0.14 -2.86 13.99
N ASN A 375 -0.09 -4.12 14.40
CA ASN A 375 -0.02 -4.41 15.82
C ASN A 375 1.27 -3.80 16.41
N GLY A 376 1.28 -3.46 17.70
CA GLY A 376 2.46 -3.01 18.45
C GLY A 376 3.22 -1.77 17.98
N GLU A 377 2.71 -1.01 17.00
CA GLU A 377 3.23 0.33 16.70
C GLU A 377 3.21 1.21 17.96
N PRO A 378 4.28 1.98 18.24
CA PRO A 378 4.31 2.90 19.34
C PRO A 378 3.22 3.96 19.11
N ILE A 379 2.27 4.02 20.03
CA ILE A 379 1.15 4.96 19.95
C ILE A 379 1.64 6.30 20.54
N PRO A 380 1.60 7.41 19.78
CA PRO A 380 1.95 8.72 20.30
C PRO A 380 1.07 9.10 21.50
N GLU A 381 1.68 9.69 22.52
CA GLU A 381 0.96 10.08 23.73
C GLU A 381 -0.13 11.12 23.44
N GLY A 382 -1.32 10.91 24.00
CA GLY A 382 -2.48 11.79 23.79
C GLY A 382 -3.20 11.61 22.44
N SER A 383 -2.77 10.68 21.59
CA SER A 383 -3.41 10.45 20.28
C SER A 383 -4.73 9.67 20.38
N ILE A 384 -5.69 10.04 19.52
CA ILE A 384 -6.92 9.30 19.28
C ILE A 384 -6.60 8.17 18.30
N VAL A 385 -6.75 6.92 18.74
CA VAL A 385 -6.38 5.76 17.92
C VAL A 385 -7.57 5.25 17.12
N ILE A 386 -7.43 5.19 15.80
CA ILE A 386 -8.35 4.49 14.90
C ILE A 386 -7.63 3.25 14.35
N ASP A 387 -7.94 2.08 14.90
CA ASP A 387 -7.45 0.79 14.38
C ASP A 387 -8.07 0.51 13.01
N ASN A 388 -7.28 0.02 12.05
CA ASN A 388 -7.80 -0.31 10.72
C ASN A 388 -8.94 -1.36 10.77
N GLY A 389 -8.98 -2.25 11.78
CA GLY A 389 -10.11 -3.16 11.96
C GLY A 389 -11.39 -2.43 12.36
N TYR A 390 -11.28 -1.37 13.16
CA TYR A 390 -12.41 -0.50 13.50
C TYR A 390 -12.80 0.40 12.32
N ALA A 391 -11.84 0.94 11.57
CA ALA A 391 -12.12 1.61 10.31
C ALA A 391 -12.88 0.70 9.33
N GLY A 392 -12.50 -0.57 9.22
CA GLY A 392 -13.22 -1.57 8.42
C GLY A 392 -14.68 -1.75 8.85
N GLN A 393 -14.97 -1.70 10.16
CA GLN A 393 -16.36 -1.73 10.65
C GLN A 393 -17.13 -0.47 10.26
N LEU A 394 -16.52 0.71 10.41
CA LEU A 394 -17.12 1.99 10.04
C LEU A 394 -17.42 2.05 8.54
N ILE A 395 -16.50 1.58 7.70
CA ILE A 395 -16.69 1.51 6.25
C ILE A 395 -17.78 0.50 5.90
N SER A 396 -17.73 -0.71 6.48
CA SER A 396 -18.75 -1.74 6.26
C SER A 396 -20.15 -1.24 6.62
N ALA A 397 -20.30 -0.49 7.71
CA ALA A 397 -21.60 0.02 8.15
C ALA A 397 -22.06 1.24 7.32
N CYS A 398 -21.21 2.26 7.17
CA CYS A 398 -21.61 3.57 6.68
C CYS A 398 -21.41 3.78 5.18
N TYR A 399 -20.43 3.07 4.59
CA TYR A 399 -20.12 3.16 3.17
C TYR A 399 -20.84 2.05 2.39
N LEU A 400 -20.58 0.78 2.75
CA LEU A 400 -21.14 -0.41 2.07
C LEU A 400 -22.58 -0.77 2.49
N ASN A 401 -23.16 -0.04 3.45
CA ASN A 401 -24.49 -0.30 4.00
C ASN A 401 -24.70 -1.75 4.50
N ALA A 402 -23.64 -2.37 5.01
CA ALA A 402 -23.62 -3.75 5.47
C ALA A 402 -23.22 -3.86 6.95
N PRO A 403 -24.02 -3.28 7.89
CA PRO A 403 -23.69 -3.28 9.32
C PRO A 403 -23.66 -4.68 9.92
N TYR A 404 -24.38 -5.64 9.34
CA TYR A 404 -24.38 -7.05 9.76
C TYR A 404 -23.02 -7.73 9.59
N ASN A 405 -22.11 -7.21 8.75
CA ASN A 405 -20.76 -7.76 8.59
C ASN A 405 -19.75 -7.25 9.64
N THR A 406 -20.11 -6.27 10.47
CA THR A 406 -19.18 -5.60 11.40
C THR A 406 -18.61 -6.49 12.50
N HIS A 407 -19.23 -7.64 12.78
CA HIS A 407 -18.69 -8.64 13.70
C HIS A 407 -17.57 -9.50 13.07
N LEU A 408 -17.48 -9.56 11.74
CA LEU A 408 -16.52 -10.39 10.97
C LEU A 408 -15.21 -9.64 10.68
N LYS A 409 -14.56 -9.08 11.71
CA LYS A 409 -13.36 -8.23 11.54
C LYS A 409 -12.23 -8.88 10.73
N SER A 410 -12.04 -10.19 10.87
CA SER A 410 -11.02 -10.94 10.12
C SER A 410 -11.28 -10.92 8.62
N SER A 411 -12.55 -11.00 8.20
CA SER A 411 -12.93 -11.02 6.79
C SER A 411 -12.57 -9.73 6.07
N PHE A 412 -12.50 -8.60 6.78
CA PHE A 412 -12.08 -7.31 6.21
C PHE A 412 -10.62 -7.30 5.75
N PHE A 413 -9.81 -8.25 6.20
CA PHE A 413 -8.41 -8.38 5.78
C PHE A 413 -8.18 -9.57 4.86
N ASP A 414 -9.25 -10.30 4.53
CA ASP A 414 -9.23 -11.50 3.71
C ASP A 414 -10.24 -11.34 2.57
N SER A 415 -11.33 -12.10 2.57
CA SER A 415 -12.31 -12.15 1.48
C SER A 415 -13.04 -10.84 1.18
N ARG A 416 -13.09 -9.88 2.11
CA ARG A 416 -13.77 -8.58 1.95
C ARG A 416 -12.80 -7.40 1.86
N TYR A 417 -11.50 -7.65 1.77
CA TYR A 417 -10.52 -6.56 1.80
C TYR A 417 -10.72 -5.57 0.65
N ALA A 418 -10.92 -6.08 -0.57
CA ALA A 418 -11.08 -5.23 -1.75
C ALA A 418 -12.31 -4.33 -1.69
N SER A 419 -13.44 -4.81 -1.14
CA SER A 419 -14.65 -4.00 -1.00
C SER A 419 -14.58 -3.03 0.18
N VAL A 420 -13.98 -3.45 1.30
CA VAL A 420 -13.89 -2.60 2.50
C VAL A 420 -12.79 -1.55 2.38
N PHE A 421 -11.65 -1.88 1.80
CA PHE A 421 -10.53 -0.96 1.61
C PHE A 421 -10.27 -0.79 0.11
N ASN A 422 -11.17 -0.10 -0.56
CA ASN A 422 -11.07 0.20 -1.99
C ASN A 422 -10.40 1.57 -2.26
N ARG A 423 -10.23 1.91 -3.54
CA ARG A 423 -9.62 3.19 -3.97
C ARG A 423 -10.43 4.43 -3.57
N ASN A 424 -11.73 4.29 -3.36
CA ASN A 424 -12.64 5.38 -3.00
C ASN A 424 -12.61 5.68 -1.49
N ILE A 425 -12.05 4.79 -0.66
CA ILE A 425 -11.92 5.02 0.78
C ILE A 425 -10.73 5.91 1.09
N THR A 426 -11.00 7.05 1.74
CA THR A 426 -9.99 8.01 2.19
C THR A 426 -10.03 8.16 3.71
N ALA A 427 -8.93 8.67 4.30
CA ALA A 427 -8.87 9.02 5.72
C ALA A 427 -10.00 9.99 6.11
N PHE A 428 -10.36 10.93 5.23
CA PHE A 428 -11.46 11.86 5.46
C PHE A 428 -12.82 11.15 5.58
N LYS A 429 -13.10 10.14 4.72
CA LYS A 429 -14.32 9.33 4.85
C LYS A 429 -14.33 8.55 6.16
N ILE A 430 -13.21 7.93 6.53
CA ILE A 430 -13.09 7.18 7.79
C ILE A 430 -13.31 8.10 8.99
N LEU A 431 -12.68 9.28 9.00
CA LEU A 431 -12.83 10.28 10.05
C LEU A 431 -14.28 10.74 10.19
N LYS A 432 -14.94 11.04 9.06
CA LYS A 432 -16.37 11.38 9.05
C LYS A 432 -17.22 10.29 9.71
N TYR A 433 -16.97 9.03 9.38
CA TYR A 433 -17.73 7.91 9.98
C TYR A 433 -17.38 7.70 11.45
N TYR A 434 -16.12 7.94 11.83
CA TYR A 434 -15.69 7.93 13.22
C TYR A 434 -16.44 8.98 14.03
N ASP A 435 -16.52 10.22 13.55
CA ASP A 435 -17.24 11.31 14.22
C ASP A 435 -18.73 11.01 14.37
N LEU A 436 -19.37 10.44 13.34
CA LEU A 436 -20.76 9.98 13.41
C LEU A 436 -20.95 8.91 14.49
N HIS A 437 -20.01 7.99 14.62
CA HIS A 437 -20.08 6.96 15.64
C HIS A 437 -19.81 7.51 17.04
N GLN A 438 -18.87 8.45 17.22
CA GLN A 438 -18.67 9.14 18.51
C GLN A 438 -19.94 9.91 18.92
N ALA A 439 -20.57 10.64 18.00
CA ALA A 439 -21.82 11.34 18.28
C ALA A 439 -22.96 10.38 18.68
N LEU A 440 -22.99 9.15 18.14
CA LEU A 440 -23.92 8.12 18.61
C LEU A 440 -23.57 7.66 20.03
N LEU A 441 -22.29 7.38 20.31
CA LEU A 441 -21.84 6.93 21.63
C LEU A 441 -22.15 7.96 22.72
N ASP A 442 -22.00 9.25 22.43
CA ASP A 442 -22.35 10.35 23.34
C ASP A 442 -23.86 10.39 23.68
N GLN A 443 -24.70 9.78 22.84
CA GLN A 443 -26.15 9.76 22.98
C GLN A 443 -26.68 8.36 23.32
N ILE A 444 -25.80 7.38 23.56
CA ILE A 444 -26.18 5.97 23.66
C ILE A 444 -27.10 5.68 24.84
N GLU A 445 -26.98 6.48 25.91
CA GLU A 445 -27.84 6.39 27.11
C GLU A 445 -29.31 6.70 26.82
N LYS A 446 -29.62 7.36 25.69
CA LYS A 446 -31.00 7.60 25.26
C LYS A 446 -31.69 6.36 24.70
N ILE A 447 -30.96 5.27 24.48
CA ILE A 447 -31.54 4.00 24.04
C ILE A 447 -32.06 3.26 25.29
N ASP A 448 -33.38 3.24 25.45
CA ASP A 448 -34.07 2.68 26.63
C ASP A 448 -33.59 1.26 27.00
N HIS A 449 -33.34 0.43 25.98
CA HIS A 449 -32.89 -0.95 26.18
C HIS A 449 -31.35 -1.04 26.28
N LYS A 450 -30.82 -0.95 27.50
CA LYS A 450 -29.36 -0.98 27.77
C LYS A 450 -28.60 -2.12 27.10
N GLY A 451 -29.15 -3.33 27.12
CA GLY A 451 -28.51 -4.49 26.49
C GLY A 451 -28.41 -4.39 24.96
N MET A 452 -29.27 -3.59 24.32
CA MET A 452 -29.15 -3.30 22.89
C MET A 452 -28.20 -2.13 22.63
N ALA A 453 -28.21 -1.13 23.51
CA ALA A 453 -27.31 0.02 23.44
C ALA A 453 -25.82 -0.39 23.49
N GLU A 454 -25.48 -1.37 24.33
CA GLU A 454 -24.10 -1.87 24.47
C GLU A 454 -23.69 -2.88 23.39
N TYR A 455 -24.64 -3.37 22.58
CA TYR A 455 -24.35 -4.38 21.57
C TYR A 455 -23.77 -3.73 20.30
N GLY A 456 -22.51 -4.06 19.97
CA GLY A 456 -21.80 -3.41 18.87
C GLY A 456 -22.52 -3.47 17.51
N LEU A 457 -23.17 -4.58 17.17
CA LEU A 457 -23.95 -4.68 15.93
C LEU A 457 -25.11 -3.69 15.89
N THR A 458 -25.75 -3.41 17.03
CA THR A 458 -26.82 -2.39 17.14
C THR A 458 -26.25 -1.02 16.87
N GLN A 459 -25.10 -0.69 17.46
CA GLN A 459 -24.42 0.60 17.26
C GLN A 459 -24.10 0.81 15.78
N PHE A 460 -23.51 -0.20 15.12
CA PHE A 460 -23.18 -0.14 13.70
C PHE A 460 -24.43 -0.08 12.79
N ALA A 461 -25.52 -0.74 13.17
CA ALA A 461 -26.79 -0.64 12.44
C ALA A 461 -27.38 0.78 12.53
N ILE A 462 -27.33 1.41 13.71
CA ILE A 462 -27.84 2.77 13.90
C ILE A 462 -27.02 3.78 13.08
N ILE A 463 -25.69 3.73 13.13
CA ILE A 463 -24.87 4.68 12.33
C ILE A 463 -25.04 4.45 10.82
N SER A 464 -25.31 3.22 10.39
CA SER A 464 -25.59 2.90 9.00
C SER A 464 -26.85 3.63 8.51
N MET A 465 -27.93 3.57 9.29
CA MET A 465 -29.17 4.33 9.04
C MET A 465 -28.94 5.85 9.04
N VAL A 466 -28.19 6.36 10.02
CA VAL A 466 -27.86 7.80 10.11
C VAL A 466 -27.05 8.26 8.90
N SER A 467 -26.08 7.46 8.46
CA SER A 467 -25.28 7.73 7.26
C SER A 467 -26.15 7.81 6.00
N GLU A 468 -27.13 6.91 5.86
CA GLU A 468 -28.05 6.90 4.73
C GLU A 468 -28.95 8.15 4.71
N ILE A 469 -29.48 8.56 5.87
CA ILE A 469 -30.27 9.79 6.01
C ILE A 469 -29.42 11.01 5.62
N TYR A 470 -28.18 11.08 6.13
CA TYR A 470 -27.28 12.20 5.83
C TYR A 470 -26.94 12.29 4.34
N LYS A 471 -26.77 11.17 3.65
CA LYS A 471 -26.56 11.11 2.19
C LYS A 471 -27.76 11.69 1.43
N LYS A 472 -28.99 11.38 1.86
CA LYS A 472 -30.23 11.85 1.20
C LYS A 472 -30.48 13.35 1.38
N THR A 473 -30.07 13.95 2.49
CA THR A 473 -30.23 15.40 2.75
C THR A 473 -29.28 16.32 1.98
N LYS A 474 -28.31 15.77 1.22
CA LYS A 474 -27.36 16.53 0.39
C LYS A 474 -27.66 16.50 -1.12
N LYS A 475 -28.61 15.67 -1.56
CA LYS A 475 -29.26 15.80 -2.88
C LYS A 475 -30.40 16.81 -2.74
#